data_AF-A0A0F9RC18-F1
#
_entry.id   AF-A0A0F9RC18-F1
#
_cell.length_a   1.000
_cell.length_b   1.000
_cell.length_c   1.000
_cell.angle_alpha   90.00
_cell.angle_beta   90.00
_cell.angle_gamma   90.00
#
_symmetry.space_group_name_H-M   'P 1'
#
loop_
_entity.id
_entity.type
_entity.pdbx_description
1 polymer ?
#
loop_
_entity_poly.entity_id
_entity_poly.type
_entity_poly.pdbx_seq_one_letter_code
_entity_poly.pdbx_strand_id
1 'polypeptide(L)' 'MDGLTIEATFKKPTYKITATADEDGGSISPSGVVPVDCGGSQEFFITTDQCYVADVLVDGTSLDFATVKYEQYEQ' A
#
# COMPACT_ATOMS: atom_id res chain seq x y z
N MET A 1 30.49 -43.13 15.31
CA MET A 1 30.62 -42.15 14.21
C MET A 1 29.67 -41.03 14.57
N ASP A 2 30.20 -39.87 14.94
CA ASP A 2 29.38 -38.71 15.20
C ASP A 2 28.79 -38.23 13.86
N GLY A 3 27.48 -38.00 13.83
CA GLY A 3 26.75 -37.62 12.62
C GLY A 3 27.16 -36.23 12.14
N LEU A 4 27.11 -36.03 10.82
CA LEU A 4 27.26 -34.70 10.23
C LEU A 4 25.89 -34.02 10.19
N THR A 5 25.79 -32.82 10.75
CA THR A 5 24.59 -31.98 10.71
C THR A 5 24.76 -30.84 9.71
N ILE A 6 23.73 -30.57 8.91
CA ILE A 6 23.64 -29.37 8.06
C ILE A 6 22.46 -28.54 8.57
N GLU A 7 22.73 -27.28 8.92
CA GLU A 7 21.71 -26.35 9.42
C GLU A 7 21.60 -25.14 8.49
N ALA A 8 20.37 -24.66 8.31
CA ALA A 8 20.07 -23.42 7.61
C ALA A 8 19.12 -22.57 8.44
N THR A 9 19.30 -21.25 8.41
CA THR A 9 18.41 -20.28 9.06
C THR A 9 17.91 -19.29 8.02
N PHE A 10 16.61 -19.00 8.07
CA PHE A 10 15.96 -18.06 7.16
C PHE A 10 15.34 -16.92 7.98
N LYS A 11 15.43 -15.71 7.45
CA LYS A 11 14.79 -14.53 8.03
C LYS A 11 13.94 -13.85 6.96
N LYS A 12 12.72 -13.48 7.34
CA LYS A 12 11.82 -12.70 6.48
C LYS A 12 12.23 -11.22 6.54
N PRO A 13 12.55 -10.57 5.40
CA PRO A 13 12.83 -9.14 5.40
C PRO A 13 11.53 -8.35 5.55
N THR A 14 11.65 -7.13 6.08
CA THR A 14 10.56 -6.16 6.23
C THR A 14 10.90 -4.91 5.42
N TYR A 15 9.96 -4.50 4.58
CA TYR A 15 10.04 -3.29 3.75
C TYR A 15 9.31 -2.14 4.45
N LYS A 16 9.55 -0.90 3.99
CA LYS A 16 8.91 0.30 4.52
C LYS A 16 8.19 1.02 3.40
N ILE A 17 6.91 1.32 3.60
CA ILE A 17 6.12 2.20 2.72
C ILE A 17 6.00 3.54 3.43
N THR A 18 6.29 4.64 2.74
CA THR A 18 6.05 5.99 3.27
C THR A 18 4.79 6.55 2.63
N ALA A 19 3.75 6.71 3.44
CA ALA A 19 2.44 7.19 3.01
C ALA A 19 2.20 8.62 3.50
N THR A 20 1.89 9.52 2.57
CA THR A 20 1.61 10.94 2.83
C THR A 20 0.42 11.41 2.00
N ALA A 21 -0.33 12.37 2.53
CA ALA A 21 -1.36 13.10 1.81
C ALA A 21 -1.07 14.61 1.98
N ASP A 22 -1.54 15.42 1.03
CA ASP A 22 -1.45 16.87 1.14
C ASP A 22 -2.26 17.37 2.34
N GLU A 23 -1.69 18.29 3.12
CA GLU A 23 -2.27 18.76 4.40
C GLU A 23 -3.67 19.36 4.26
N ASP A 24 -4.00 19.95 3.10
CA ASP A 24 -5.29 20.60 2.84
C ASP A 24 -6.24 19.77 1.95
N GLY A 25 -5.80 18.60 1.47
CA GLY A 25 -6.54 17.79 0.51
C GLY A 25 -7.33 16.64 1.14
N GLY A 26 -6.98 16.25 2.37
CA GLY A 26 -7.58 15.14 3.10
C GLY A 26 -6.56 14.36 3.91
N SER A 27 -6.73 13.04 3.97
CA SER A 27 -5.91 12.15 4.79
C SER A 27 -5.68 10.80 4.14
N ILE A 28 -4.57 10.16 4.53
CA ILE A 28 -4.25 8.77 4.23
C ILE A 28 -4.04 8.00 5.53
N SER A 29 -4.54 6.77 5.63
CA SER A 29 -4.40 5.93 6.81
C SER A 29 -4.08 4.48 6.43
N PRO A 30 -3.03 3.86 6.99
CA PRO A 30 -2.03 4.45 7.89
C PRO A 30 -1.14 5.50 7.21
N SER A 31 -0.82 6.60 7.89
CA SER A 31 0.15 7.61 7.42
C SER A 31 1.54 7.38 8.00
N GLY A 32 2.54 7.99 7.37
CA GLY A 32 3.94 7.89 7.77
C GLY A 32 4.60 6.60 7.30
N VAL A 33 5.55 6.09 8.08
CA VAL A 33 6.34 4.91 7.73
C VAL A 33 5.64 3.64 8.22
N VAL A 34 5.23 2.80 7.26
CA VAL A 34 4.47 1.57 7.51
C VAL A 34 5.35 0.36 7.15
N PRO A 35 5.72 -0.49 8.11
CA PRO A 35 6.50 -1.70 7.85
C PRO A 35 5.61 -2.81 7.27
N VAL A 36 6.07 -3.46 6.20
CA VAL A 36 5.38 -4.58 5.56
C VAL A 36 6.36 -5.73 5.35
N ASP A 37 6.05 -6.90 5.91
CA ASP A 37 6.89 -8.08 5.71
C ASP A 37 6.84 -8.57 4.27
N CYS A 38 7.94 -9.18 3.81
CA CYS A 38 8.06 -9.68 2.45
C CYS A 38 6.91 -10.61 2.04
N GLY A 39 6.21 -10.29 0.94
CA GLY A 39 5.03 -11.04 0.49
C GLY A 39 3.76 -10.79 1.30
N GLY A 40 3.79 -9.86 2.25
CA GLY A 40 2.59 -9.29 2.87
C GLY A 40 1.96 -8.22 1.99
N SER A 41 0.71 -7.89 2.29
CA SER A 41 -0.05 -6.78 1.70
C SER A 41 -0.38 -5.75 2.77
N GLN A 42 -0.46 -4.48 2.37
CA GLN A 42 -0.90 -3.39 3.23
C GLN A 42 -1.96 -2.58 2.48
N GLU A 43 -3.11 -2.40 3.12
CA GLU A 43 -4.17 -1.53 2.63
C GLU A 43 -3.98 -0.10 3.16
N PHE A 44 -4.27 0.87 2.31
CA PHE A 44 -4.30 2.29 2.67
C PHE A 44 -5.66 2.86 2.31
N PHE A 45 -6.25 3.60 3.23
CA PHE A 45 -7.50 4.32 3.05
C PHE A 45 -7.18 5.78 2.81
N ILE A 46 -7.71 6.32 1.72
CA ILE A 46 -7.58 7.73 1.36
C ILE A 46 -8.95 8.36 1.51
N THR A 47 -9.03 9.37 2.36
CA THR A 47 -10.24 10.18 2.57
C THR A 47 -9.93 11.59 2.11
N THR A 48 -10.68 12.08 1.14
CA THR A 48 -10.56 13.47 0.67
C THR A 48 -11.53 14.36 1.46
N ASP A 49 -11.08 15.55 1.81
CA ASP A 49 -11.96 16.60 2.36
C ASP A 49 -12.79 17.26 1.25
N GLN A 50 -12.41 17.04 0.00
CA GLN A 50 -13.14 17.43 -1.20
C GLN A 50 -13.99 16.25 -1.70
N CYS A 51 -14.87 16.48 -2.67
CA CYS A 51 -15.66 15.39 -3.26
C CYS A 51 -14.90 14.58 -4.33
N TYR A 52 -13.57 14.75 -4.43
CA TYR A 52 -12.75 14.09 -5.45
C TYR A 52 -11.30 13.90 -4.98
N VAL A 53 -10.61 12.96 -5.62
CA VAL A 53 -9.16 12.73 -5.50
C VAL A 53 -8.52 13.18 -6.80
N ALA A 54 -7.51 14.05 -6.73
CA ALA A 54 -6.86 14.60 -7.92
C ALA A 54 -5.88 13.59 -8.56
N ASP A 55 -5.06 12.93 -7.74
CA ASP A 55 -4.10 11.92 -8.17
C ASP A 55 -3.72 11.01 -7.00
N VAL A 56 -3.26 9.79 -7.28
CA VAL A 56 -2.58 8.92 -6.32
C VAL A 56 -1.31 8.41 -6.96
N LEU A 57 -0.19 8.67 -6.29
CA LEU A 57 1.15 8.36 -6.78
C LEU A 57 1.70 7.16 -6.00
N VAL A 58 2.20 6.15 -6.73
CA VAL A 58 3.01 5.06 -6.16
C VAL A 58 4.42 5.17 -6.69
N ASP A 59 5.39 5.35 -5.79
CA ASP A 59 6.80 5.60 -6.11
C ASP A 59 6.98 6.74 -7.15
N GLY A 60 6.16 7.78 -7.06
CA GLY A 60 6.15 8.93 -7.96
C GLY A 60 5.47 8.70 -9.31
N THR A 61 4.91 7.51 -9.54
CA THR A 61 4.13 7.18 -10.74
C THR A 61 2.64 7.31 -10.43
N SER A 62 1.94 8.14 -11.20
CA SER A 62 0.48 8.29 -11.09
C SER A 62 -0.19 6.96 -11.41
N LEU A 63 -1.10 6.54 -10.53
CA LEU A 63 -1.98 5.43 -10.81
C LEU A 63 -3.05 5.90 -11.78
N ASP A 64 -3.09 5.29 -12.96
CA ASP A 64 -4.22 5.48 -13.85
C ASP A 64 -5.47 4.88 -13.20
N PHE A 65 -6.37 5.75 -12.74
CA PHE A 65 -7.71 5.33 -12.32
C PHE A 65 -8.49 4.94 -13.57
N ALA A 66 -8.20 3.76 -14.12
CA ALA A 66 -9.04 3.17 -15.15
C ALA A 66 -10.46 3.10 -14.57
N THR A 67 -11.32 3.96 -15.11
CA THR A 67 -12.71 4.21 -14.71
C THR A 67 -13.39 2.96 -14.17
N VAL A 68 -13.83 3.00 -12.91
CA VAL A 68 -14.87 2.09 -12.45
C VAL A 68 -16.10 2.43 -13.27
N LYS A 69 -16.39 1.64 -14.31
CA LYS A 69 -17.64 1.80 -15.05
C LYS A 69 -18.74 1.53 -14.05
N TYR A 70 -19.54 2.55 -13.75
CA TYR A 70 -20.84 2.35 -13.12
C TYR A 70 -21.56 1.28 -13.94
N GLU A 71 -21.69 0.06 -13.41
CA GLU A 71 -22.68 -0.86 -13.95
C GLU A 71 -24.02 -0.17 -13.68
N GLN A 72 -24.69 0.13 -14.79
CA GLN A 72 -25.95 0.85 -14.84
C GLN A 72 -26.90 0.35 -13.75
N TYR A 73 -27.60 1.25 -13.06
CA TYR A 73 -28.87 0.90 -12.45
C TYR A 73 -29.78 0.40 -13.58
N GLU A 74 -29.89 -0.91 -13.77
CA GLU A 74 -31.02 -1.45 -14.52
C GLU A 74 -32.27 -1.28 -13.65
N GLN A 75 -33.12 -0.38 -14.15
CA GLN A 75 -34.51 -0.03 -13.79
C GLN A 75 -35.16 -0.73 -12.60
#